data_AF-A0A962G1R9-F1
#
_entry.id   AF-A0A962G1R9-F1
#
_cell.length_a   1.000
_cell.length_b   1.000
_cell.length_c   1.000
_cell.angle_alpha   90.00
_cell.angle_beta   90.00
_cell.angle_gamma   90.00
#
_symmetry.space_group_name_H-M   'P 1'
#
loop_
_entity.id
_entity.type
_entity.pdbx_description
1 polymer ?
#
loop_
_entity_poly.entity_id
_entity_poly.type
_entity_poly.pdbx_seq_one_letter_code
_entity_poly.pdbx_strand_id
1 'polypeptide(L)'
;MKRSLKAAVLGMLFTGAMSAALALDGVVVAVPARAGAVDGTDQNSDEFIWNLLVQFAAPATEGKASPVVFETWASDVDTFSNTPHWPDPGAPKKLQASVLRSLTAAHGDPVVDVPCAPPGNAAVGGFPTTGTPTPCIAEEVKRNKPQFDYIVQNGLNNQAGLTAAFAKNFQVVMPTDAVSVKGDWVPVQTLLQWIPALGSIENIRKLYYTNVSDGVEYAVVSLHVSSRQNTNWVWGTFEHQMNPGRCDQIGCFDSFGAKAPVVKPNQQTINTQYGQCEKTGALSKLMDKAGLSPVWENYCLKSSQVDYSAADGTPYVLGNSVIERIVGNGTVAASSCIGCHVYASFGKDGKTLPAATAMLPYNPSGEPIPAVLQDSLKFDFMWGVLLAPPPSAEAKK
;
A
#
# COMPACT_ATOMS: atom_id res chain seq x y z
N MET A 1 6.76 52.04 -74.98
CA MET A 1 7.03 50.60 -74.77
C MET A 1 7.06 50.32 -73.27
N LYS A 2 5.95 49.84 -72.69
CA LYS A 2 5.84 48.99 -71.49
C LYS A 2 4.35 48.90 -71.11
N ARG A 3 3.85 47.67 -71.13
CA ARG A 3 2.49 47.23 -70.77
C ARG A 3 2.31 47.30 -69.25
N SER A 4 1.07 47.38 -68.77
CA SER A 4 0.39 46.24 -68.11
C SER A 4 -0.42 46.58 -66.85
N LEU A 5 -1.62 45.98 -66.84
CA LEU A 5 -2.41 45.45 -65.73
C LEU A 5 -3.03 46.39 -64.67
N LYS A 6 -4.36 46.50 -64.75
CA LYS A 6 -5.27 46.69 -63.61
C LYS A 6 -5.44 45.34 -62.90
N ALA A 7 -5.33 45.30 -61.58
CA ALA A 7 -5.74 44.18 -60.73
C ALA A 7 -6.51 44.70 -59.51
N ALA A 8 -7.54 43.94 -59.14
CA ALA A 8 -8.53 44.21 -58.11
C ALA A 8 -8.01 44.05 -56.68
N VAL A 9 -8.69 44.68 -55.72
CA VAL A 9 -8.71 44.21 -54.32
C VAL A 9 -10.16 44.14 -53.84
N LEU A 10 -10.46 42.95 -53.35
CA LEU A 10 -11.71 42.39 -52.86
C LEU A 10 -11.96 42.83 -51.41
N GLY A 11 -13.16 43.29 -51.10
CA GLY A 11 -13.60 43.55 -49.72
C GLY A 11 -14.01 42.26 -49.01
N MET A 12 -13.39 41.99 -47.87
CA MET A 12 -13.81 40.99 -46.88
C MET A 12 -14.80 41.58 -45.87
N LEU A 13 -15.35 40.68 -45.04
CA LEU A 13 -15.94 40.83 -43.69
C LEU A 13 -17.48 40.79 -43.68
N PHE A 14 -18.19 39.99 -42.87
CA PHE A 14 -17.87 38.96 -41.87
C PHE A 14 -19.16 38.12 -41.74
N THR A 15 -19.12 36.80 -41.88
CA THR A 15 -20.18 35.90 -41.41
C THR A 15 -19.78 35.36 -40.05
N GLY A 16 -20.57 35.66 -39.02
CA GLY A 16 -20.38 35.13 -37.68
C GLY A 16 -20.67 33.63 -37.63
N ALA A 17 -19.66 32.84 -37.29
CA ALA A 17 -19.84 31.46 -36.87
C ALA A 17 -19.87 31.43 -35.34
N MET A 18 -21.03 31.10 -34.76
CA MET A 18 -21.11 30.62 -33.38
C MET A 18 -20.48 29.23 -33.33
N SER A 19 -19.24 29.13 -32.86
CA SER A 19 -18.66 27.85 -32.46
C SER A 19 -19.25 27.45 -31.12
N ALA A 20 -20.19 26.51 -31.13
CA ALA A 20 -20.52 25.74 -29.93
C ALA A 20 -19.31 24.86 -29.60
N ALA A 21 -18.58 25.20 -28.54
CA ALA A 21 -17.55 24.34 -27.99
C ALA A 21 -18.24 23.12 -27.37
N LEU A 22 -18.19 21.98 -28.05
CA LEU A 22 -18.44 20.68 -27.44
C LEU A 22 -17.33 20.44 -26.40
N ALA A 23 -17.68 20.49 -25.11
CA ALA A 23 -16.83 19.97 -24.07
C ALA A 23 -16.65 18.47 -24.36
N LEU A 24 -15.41 18.05 -24.63
CA LEU A 24 -15.05 16.64 -24.63
C LEU A 24 -15.09 16.21 -23.16
N ASP A 25 -16.21 15.62 -22.73
CA ASP A 25 -16.26 14.89 -21.47
C ASP A 25 -15.23 13.75 -21.57
N GLY A 26 -14.12 13.90 -20.87
CA GLY A 26 -13.05 12.92 -20.85
C GLY A 26 -13.56 11.60 -20.31
N VAL A 27 -13.17 10.48 -20.93
CA VAL A 27 -13.47 9.14 -20.44
C VAL A 27 -12.76 8.96 -19.09
N VAL A 28 -13.54 8.82 -18.01
CA VAL A 28 -13.03 8.46 -16.68
C VAL A 28 -12.81 6.95 -16.66
N VAL A 29 -11.55 6.51 -16.60
CA VAL A 29 -11.20 5.08 -16.63
C VAL A 29 -11.11 4.47 -15.22
N ALA A 30 -10.88 5.32 -14.21
CA ALA A 30 -10.90 4.96 -12.80
C ALA A 30 -11.18 6.21 -11.95
N VAL A 31 -11.64 6.01 -10.71
CA VAL A 31 -11.86 7.08 -9.73
C VAL A 31 -11.08 6.79 -8.45
N PRO A 32 -10.54 7.82 -7.76
CA PRO A 32 -9.93 7.61 -6.45
C PRO A 32 -10.93 6.98 -5.49
N ALA A 33 -10.49 5.96 -4.76
CA ALA A 33 -11.24 5.42 -3.64
C ALA A 33 -11.54 6.53 -2.62
N ARG A 34 -12.64 6.35 -1.88
CA ARG A 34 -13.08 7.25 -0.80
C ARG A 34 -13.69 6.41 0.31
N ALA A 35 -13.92 7.05 1.46
CA ALA A 35 -14.63 6.45 2.58
C ALA A 35 -15.91 5.74 2.13
N GLY A 36 -16.04 4.47 2.52
CA GLY A 36 -17.23 3.64 2.35
C GLY A 36 -17.73 3.11 3.68
N ALA A 37 -18.80 2.33 3.64
CA ALA A 37 -19.35 1.69 4.83
C ALA A 37 -18.46 0.56 5.34
N VAL A 38 -18.43 0.37 6.66
CA VAL A 38 -17.75 -0.76 7.31
C VAL A 38 -18.80 -1.64 7.98
N ASP A 39 -18.75 -2.95 7.73
CA ASP A 39 -19.76 -3.88 8.20
C ASP A 39 -19.79 -3.94 9.73
N GLY A 40 -20.99 -3.86 10.33
CA GLY A 40 -21.16 -4.00 11.79
C GLY A 40 -20.78 -2.78 12.62
N THR A 41 -20.57 -1.61 12.01
CA THR A 41 -20.23 -0.35 12.69
C THR A 41 -20.88 0.85 11.97
N ASP A 42 -21.10 1.94 12.70
CA ASP A 42 -21.58 3.21 12.15
C ASP A 42 -20.45 4.09 11.58
N GLN A 43 -19.20 3.64 11.74
CA GLN A 43 -18.02 4.32 11.22
C GLN A 43 -17.91 4.14 9.71
N ASN A 44 -17.50 5.20 9.02
CA ASN A 44 -16.98 5.03 7.66
C ASN A 44 -15.55 4.46 7.70
N SER A 45 -15.05 4.02 6.54
CA SER A 45 -13.75 3.36 6.46
C SER A 45 -12.55 4.27 6.78
N ASP A 46 -12.64 5.59 6.66
CA ASP A 46 -11.55 6.48 7.08
C ASP A 46 -11.45 6.51 8.61
N GLU A 47 -12.58 6.70 9.31
CA GLU A 47 -12.63 6.66 10.77
C GLU A 47 -12.20 5.30 11.32
N PHE A 48 -12.70 4.22 10.72
CA PHE A 48 -12.34 2.85 11.12
C PHE A 48 -10.84 2.59 10.98
N ILE A 49 -10.25 2.97 9.84
CA ILE A 49 -8.81 2.81 9.59
C ILE A 49 -7.97 3.66 10.55
N TRP A 50 -8.40 4.89 10.88
CA TRP A 50 -7.74 5.70 11.90
C TRP A 50 -7.81 5.06 13.29
N ASN A 51 -8.94 4.46 13.66
CA ASN A 51 -9.07 3.71 14.91
C ASN A 51 -8.13 2.50 14.94
N LEU A 52 -7.94 1.80 13.81
CA LEU A 52 -6.96 0.73 13.71
C LEU A 52 -5.53 1.27 13.87
N LEU A 53 -5.18 2.37 13.20
CA LEU A 53 -3.87 3.00 13.38
C LEU A 53 -3.61 3.35 14.83
N VAL A 54 -4.56 4.01 15.50
CA VAL A 54 -4.44 4.35 16.92
C VAL A 54 -4.20 3.10 17.77
N GLN A 55 -4.84 1.97 17.47
CA GLN A 55 -4.62 0.72 18.21
C GLN A 55 -3.25 0.10 17.94
N PHE A 56 -2.86 -0.03 16.68
CA PHE A 56 -1.64 -0.76 16.33
C PHE A 56 -0.36 0.08 16.50
N ALA A 57 -0.49 1.41 16.47
CA ALA A 57 0.58 2.38 16.70
C ALA A 57 0.71 2.80 18.18
N ALA A 58 -0.18 2.33 19.05
CA ALA A 58 -0.05 2.54 20.49
C ALA A 58 1.23 1.87 21.02
N PRO A 59 1.85 2.41 22.08
CA PRO A 59 2.88 1.75 22.85
C PRO A 59 2.52 0.29 23.21
N ALA A 60 3.36 -0.68 22.84
CA ALA A 60 3.18 -2.06 23.31
C ALA A 60 3.46 -2.20 24.81
N THR A 61 4.17 -1.25 25.41
CA THR A 61 4.43 -1.17 26.84
C THR A 61 4.17 0.25 27.31
N GLU A 62 3.37 0.40 28.36
CA GLU A 62 3.05 1.71 28.94
C GLU A 62 4.32 2.51 29.26
N GLY A 63 4.33 3.79 28.88
CA GLY A 63 5.48 4.69 29.09
C GLY A 63 6.66 4.49 28.13
N LYS A 64 6.60 3.54 27.19
CA LYS A 64 7.64 3.35 26.16
C LYS A 64 7.11 3.66 24.77
N ALA A 65 7.71 4.62 24.07
CA ALA A 65 7.28 4.98 22.71
C ALA A 65 7.49 3.88 21.65
N SER A 66 8.32 2.87 21.95
CA SER A 66 8.65 1.75 21.07
C SER A 66 8.95 0.48 21.91
N PRO A 67 8.66 -0.74 21.42
CA PRO A 67 7.91 -1.00 20.19
C PRO A 67 6.45 -0.58 20.29
N VAL A 68 5.84 -0.32 19.15
CA VAL A 68 4.38 -0.17 19.06
C VAL A 68 3.71 -1.53 18.86
N VAL A 69 2.41 -1.62 19.12
CA VAL A 69 1.67 -2.89 19.15
C VAL A 69 1.90 -3.76 17.90
N PHE A 70 1.85 -3.21 16.69
CA PHE A 70 1.99 -4.02 15.47
C PHE A 70 3.37 -4.67 15.32
N GLU A 71 4.41 -4.12 15.94
CA GLU A 71 5.75 -4.70 15.85
C GLU A 71 5.87 -6.01 16.63
N THR A 72 4.97 -6.22 17.60
CA THR A 72 4.85 -7.47 18.38
C THR A 72 4.08 -8.58 17.66
N TRP A 73 3.55 -8.29 16.47
CA TRP A 73 2.76 -9.24 15.69
C TRP A 73 3.65 -10.17 14.85
N ALA A 74 3.08 -11.27 14.36
CA ALA A 74 3.78 -12.22 13.49
C ALA A 74 4.12 -11.59 12.13
N SER A 75 5.39 -11.68 11.73
CA SER A 75 5.85 -11.28 10.40
C SER A 75 5.58 -12.34 9.33
N ASP A 76 5.97 -12.08 8.09
CA ASP A 76 5.94 -13.08 7.01
C ASP A 76 6.74 -14.34 7.36
N VAL A 77 7.97 -14.21 7.90
CA VAL A 77 8.78 -15.40 8.27
C VAL A 77 8.24 -16.16 9.47
N ASP A 78 7.53 -15.47 10.36
CA ASP A 78 6.92 -16.09 11.53
C ASP A 78 5.66 -16.89 11.12
N THR A 79 4.97 -16.42 10.08
CA THR A 79 3.72 -16.99 9.57
C THR A 79 3.94 -18.06 8.51
N PHE A 80 4.67 -17.76 7.44
CA PHE A 80 4.87 -18.66 6.28
C PHE A 80 6.16 -19.45 6.45
N SER A 81 6.11 -20.41 7.37
CA SER A 81 7.22 -21.28 7.73
C SER A 81 6.71 -22.71 7.92
N ASN A 82 7.60 -23.71 7.82
CA ASN A 82 7.28 -25.08 8.23
C ASN A 82 7.15 -25.23 9.76
N THR A 83 7.65 -24.25 10.52
CA THR A 83 7.53 -24.14 11.96
C THR A 83 7.04 -22.73 12.29
N PRO A 84 5.77 -22.40 11.98
CA PRO A 84 5.25 -21.07 12.26
C PRO A 84 5.22 -20.85 13.77
N HIS A 85 5.51 -19.64 14.21
CA HIS A 85 5.52 -19.29 15.62
C HIS A 85 5.03 -17.87 15.81
N TRP A 86 4.35 -17.62 16.92
CA TRP A 86 4.06 -16.24 17.31
C TRP A 86 5.33 -15.65 17.95
N PRO A 87 5.80 -14.47 17.52
CA PRO A 87 7.05 -13.92 18.04
C PRO A 87 6.90 -13.46 19.50
N ASP A 88 8.01 -13.52 20.24
CA ASP A 88 8.09 -12.88 21.55
C ASP A 88 8.01 -11.35 21.42
N PRO A 89 7.47 -10.60 22.40
CA PRO A 89 7.33 -9.14 22.32
C PRO A 89 8.62 -8.35 22.07
N GLY A 90 9.79 -8.94 22.35
CA GLY A 90 11.11 -8.36 22.11
C GLY A 90 11.89 -9.02 20.97
N ALA A 91 11.23 -9.84 20.14
CA ALA A 91 11.87 -10.47 19.00
C ALA A 91 12.49 -9.39 18.08
N PRO A 92 13.71 -9.59 17.56
CA PRO A 92 14.33 -8.66 16.64
C PRO A 92 13.41 -8.38 15.44
N LYS A 93 13.34 -7.12 15.03
CA LYS A 93 12.67 -6.74 13.79
C LYS A 93 13.32 -7.47 12.63
N LYS A 94 12.49 -8.00 11.74
CA LYS A 94 12.93 -8.64 10.49
C LYS A 94 12.33 -7.89 9.33
N LEU A 95 13.21 -7.26 8.55
CA LEU A 95 12.86 -6.58 7.32
C LEU A 95 13.13 -7.49 6.13
N GLN A 96 12.46 -7.21 5.02
CA GLN A 96 12.66 -7.93 3.77
C GLN A 96 12.66 -6.96 2.57
N ALA A 97 13.10 -7.43 1.42
CA ALA A 97 12.81 -6.73 0.17
C ALA A 97 11.33 -6.88 -0.15
N SER A 98 10.78 -5.88 -0.86
CA SER A 98 9.37 -5.95 -1.23
C SER A 98 9.05 -7.16 -2.09
N VAL A 99 8.04 -7.92 -1.67
CA VAL A 99 7.52 -9.08 -2.41
C VAL A 99 7.03 -8.65 -3.79
N LEU A 100 6.33 -7.50 -3.87
CA LEU A 100 5.85 -6.94 -5.14
C LEU A 100 7.00 -6.63 -6.10
N ARG A 101 8.09 -6.04 -5.60
CA ARG A 101 9.30 -5.78 -6.40
C ARG A 101 9.92 -7.07 -6.92
N SER A 102 10.09 -8.08 -6.06
CA SER A 102 10.71 -9.35 -6.47
C SER A 102 9.96 -10.01 -7.63
N LEU A 103 8.63 -9.96 -7.62
CA LEU A 103 7.79 -10.63 -8.62
C LEU A 103 7.68 -9.86 -9.95
N THR A 104 7.90 -8.55 -9.92
CA THR A 104 7.93 -7.71 -11.14
C THR A 104 9.29 -7.72 -11.83
N ALA A 105 10.36 -8.13 -11.12
CA ALA A 105 11.67 -8.35 -11.72
C ALA A 105 11.65 -9.66 -12.54
N ALA A 106 12.15 -9.62 -13.78
CA ALA A 106 12.06 -10.71 -14.77
C ALA A 106 12.53 -12.11 -14.31
N HIS A 107 13.22 -12.22 -13.17
CA HIS A 107 13.76 -13.47 -12.60
C HIS A 107 13.82 -13.49 -11.05
N GLY A 108 12.97 -12.75 -10.34
CA GLY A 108 13.09 -12.63 -8.88
C GLY A 108 12.21 -13.61 -8.10
N ASP A 109 12.83 -14.51 -7.33
CA ASP A 109 12.15 -15.12 -6.18
C ASP A 109 11.99 -14.05 -5.08
N PRO A 110 10.89 -14.06 -4.29
CA PRO A 110 10.79 -13.21 -3.12
C PRO A 110 11.90 -13.57 -2.13
N VAL A 111 12.88 -12.66 -1.99
CA VAL A 111 13.99 -12.84 -1.06
C VAL A 111 13.56 -12.26 0.28
N VAL A 112 13.18 -13.16 1.17
CA VAL A 112 12.96 -12.86 2.58
C VAL A 112 14.33 -12.86 3.28
N ASP A 113 14.50 -12.05 4.33
CA ASP A 113 15.77 -11.93 5.10
C ASP A 113 16.89 -11.12 4.41
N VAL A 114 16.52 -10.07 3.67
CA VAL A 114 17.47 -9.02 3.25
C VAL A 114 17.15 -7.71 3.98
N PRO A 115 18.14 -6.99 4.53
CA PRO A 115 17.90 -5.79 5.34
C PRO A 115 17.08 -4.71 4.62
N CYS A 116 17.25 -4.60 3.30
CA CYS A 116 16.50 -3.75 2.38
C CYS A 116 16.98 -3.99 0.95
N ALA A 117 16.30 -3.43 -0.06
CA ALA A 117 16.79 -3.45 -1.44
C ALA A 117 16.54 -2.13 -2.20
N PRO A 118 17.34 -1.81 -3.24
CA PRO A 118 17.06 -0.65 -4.10
C PRO A 118 15.67 -0.77 -4.74
N PRO A 119 14.81 0.25 -4.66
CA PRO A 119 13.43 0.15 -5.11
C PRO A 119 13.33 0.03 -6.65
N GLY A 120 12.23 -0.55 -7.14
CA GLY A 120 12.05 -0.83 -8.58
C GLY A 120 12.00 0.42 -9.46
N ASN A 121 11.61 1.56 -8.90
CA ASN A 121 11.49 2.82 -9.62
C ASN A 121 11.86 4.02 -8.74
N ALA A 122 13.12 4.09 -8.31
CA ALA A 122 13.60 5.19 -7.47
C ALA A 122 13.37 6.58 -8.10
N ALA A 123 13.61 6.72 -9.40
CA ALA A 123 13.64 8.00 -10.09
C ALA A 123 12.29 8.73 -10.10
N VAL A 124 11.16 8.02 -10.23
CA VAL A 124 9.82 8.66 -10.27
C VAL A 124 9.45 9.34 -8.96
N GLY A 125 10.00 8.87 -7.83
CA GLY A 125 9.80 9.49 -6.51
C GLY A 125 10.90 10.47 -6.09
N GLY A 126 11.86 10.75 -6.98
CA GLY A 126 13.07 11.48 -6.61
C GLY A 126 13.91 10.78 -5.54
N PHE A 127 13.73 9.45 -5.38
CA PHE A 127 14.45 8.67 -4.39
C PHE A 127 15.92 8.52 -4.83
N PRO A 128 16.89 8.67 -3.93
CA PRO A 128 18.30 8.61 -4.29
C PRO A 128 18.67 7.23 -4.86
N THR A 129 19.48 7.21 -5.91
CA THR A 129 19.95 5.97 -6.57
C THR A 129 21.41 5.65 -6.30
N THR A 130 22.14 6.58 -5.66
CA THR A 130 23.56 6.46 -5.34
C THR A 130 23.81 6.90 -3.89
N GLY A 131 24.76 6.25 -3.22
CA GLY A 131 25.08 6.49 -1.82
C GLY A 131 25.84 5.32 -1.20
N THR A 132 26.35 5.50 0.02
CA THR A 132 26.97 4.43 0.81
C THR A 132 26.43 4.47 2.24
N PRO A 133 25.71 3.42 2.71
CA PRO A 133 25.29 2.24 1.94
C PRO A 133 24.34 2.60 0.79
N THR A 134 24.19 1.70 -0.18
CA THR A 134 23.31 1.91 -1.34
C THR A 134 21.89 2.23 -0.85
N PRO A 135 21.28 3.34 -1.33
CA PRO A 135 19.90 3.68 -1.01
C PRO A 135 18.94 2.51 -1.25
N CYS A 136 18.09 2.25 -0.28
CA CYS A 136 17.19 1.12 -0.30
C CYS A 136 15.90 1.40 0.47
N ILE A 137 14.88 0.59 0.20
CA ILE A 137 13.64 0.54 0.97
C ILE A 137 13.46 -0.90 1.44
N ALA A 138 13.09 -1.05 2.71
CA ALA A 138 12.77 -2.32 3.32
C ALA A 138 11.25 -2.42 3.54
N GLU A 139 10.72 -3.62 3.48
CA GLU A 139 9.31 -3.92 3.71
C GLU A 139 9.18 -4.77 4.98
N GLU A 140 8.08 -4.59 5.71
CA GLU A 140 7.66 -5.45 6.82
C GLU A 140 6.16 -5.66 6.72
N VAL A 141 5.70 -6.92 6.73
CA VAL A 141 4.27 -7.26 6.81
C VAL A 141 4.00 -8.01 8.10
N LYS A 142 3.06 -7.51 8.90
CA LYS A 142 2.73 -7.99 10.24
C LYS A 142 1.24 -8.35 10.32
N ARG A 143 0.93 -9.47 10.97
CA ARG A 143 -0.43 -10.04 11.11
C ARG A 143 -0.78 -10.21 12.57
N ASN A 144 -1.91 -9.66 12.98
CA ASN A 144 -2.36 -9.80 14.35
C ASN A 144 -2.69 -11.27 14.70
N LYS A 145 -2.89 -11.52 16.00
CA LYS A 145 -3.02 -12.89 16.53
C LYS A 145 -4.17 -13.69 15.89
N PRO A 146 -5.39 -13.14 15.73
CA PRO A 146 -6.49 -13.86 15.07
C PRO A 146 -6.14 -14.31 13.65
N GLN A 147 -5.51 -13.44 12.86
CA GLN A 147 -5.13 -13.78 11.49
C GLN A 147 -4.03 -14.85 11.45
N PHE A 148 -3.00 -14.72 12.28
CA PHE A 148 -1.94 -15.72 12.40
C PHE A 148 -2.49 -17.08 12.81
N ASP A 149 -3.32 -17.11 13.86
CA ASP A 149 -3.91 -18.34 14.38
C ASP A 149 -4.76 -19.04 13.32
N TYR A 150 -5.57 -18.29 12.58
CA TYR A 150 -6.37 -18.85 11.50
C TYR A 150 -5.49 -19.52 10.43
N ILE A 151 -4.41 -18.86 10.01
CA ILE A 151 -3.49 -19.42 9.01
C ILE A 151 -2.87 -20.72 9.54
N VAL A 152 -2.31 -20.71 10.75
CA VAL A 152 -1.57 -21.85 11.31
C VAL A 152 -2.49 -23.03 11.63
N GLN A 153 -3.63 -22.78 12.27
CA GLN A 153 -4.55 -23.84 12.68
C GLN A 153 -5.18 -24.57 11.49
N ASN A 154 -5.31 -23.90 10.34
CA ASN A 154 -5.81 -24.50 9.10
C ASN A 154 -4.69 -25.04 8.19
N GLY A 155 -3.42 -25.02 8.62
CA GLY A 155 -2.29 -25.51 7.83
C GLY A 155 -1.99 -24.66 6.59
N LEU A 156 -2.41 -23.39 6.57
CA LEU A 156 -2.30 -22.50 5.42
C LEU A 156 -0.93 -21.83 5.27
N ASN A 157 0.02 -22.17 6.14
CA ASN A 157 1.34 -21.58 6.25
C ASN A 157 2.41 -22.18 5.32
N ASN A 158 2.15 -23.32 4.66
CA ASN A 158 3.11 -23.99 3.77
C ASN A 158 2.40 -24.70 2.60
N GLN A 159 3.16 -25.09 1.58
CA GLN A 159 2.59 -25.68 0.36
C GLN A 159 1.90 -27.03 0.61
N ALA A 160 2.34 -27.83 1.59
CA ALA A 160 1.69 -29.11 1.91
C ALA A 160 0.25 -28.90 2.39
N GLY A 161 0.06 -27.99 3.33
CA GLY A 161 -1.27 -27.71 3.87
C GLY A 161 -2.14 -26.93 2.89
N LEU A 162 -1.57 -26.06 2.05
CA LEU A 162 -2.28 -25.46 0.92
C LEU A 162 -2.77 -26.51 -0.10
N THR A 163 -1.94 -27.51 -0.45
CA THR A 163 -2.38 -28.65 -1.27
C THR A 163 -3.52 -29.42 -0.60
N ALA A 164 -3.44 -29.65 0.72
CA ALA A 164 -4.50 -30.33 1.47
C ALA A 164 -5.81 -29.52 1.51
N ALA A 165 -5.71 -28.19 1.64
CA ALA A 165 -6.83 -27.27 1.58
C ALA A 165 -7.48 -27.27 0.18
N PHE A 166 -6.67 -27.25 -0.89
CA PHE A 166 -7.15 -27.33 -2.27
C PHE A 166 -7.93 -28.62 -2.53
N ALA A 167 -7.39 -29.76 -2.12
CA ALA A 167 -8.04 -31.07 -2.29
C ALA A 167 -9.40 -31.17 -1.58
N LYS A 168 -9.62 -30.37 -0.53
CA LYS A 168 -10.87 -30.29 0.23
C LYS A 168 -11.80 -29.16 -0.23
N ASN A 169 -11.42 -28.39 -1.26
CA ASN A 169 -12.12 -27.17 -1.65
C ASN A 169 -12.34 -26.21 -0.47
N PHE A 170 -11.34 -26.08 0.41
CA PHE A 170 -11.43 -25.30 1.63
C PHE A 170 -11.51 -23.80 1.31
N GLN A 171 -12.62 -23.16 1.70
CA GLN A 171 -12.76 -21.71 1.54
C GLN A 171 -12.01 -20.98 2.65
N VAL A 172 -10.99 -20.21 2.27
CA VAL A 172 -10.25 -19.34 3.19
C VAL A 172 -11.12 -18.11 3.47
N VAL A 173 -11.58 -17.98 4.72
CA VAL A 173 -12.35 -16.84 5.21
C VAL A 173 -11.73 -16.41 6.54
N MET A 174 -10.94 -15.35 6.52
CA MET A 174 -10.26 -14.86 7.70
C MET A 174 -11.30 -14.36 8.75
N PRO A 175 -10.97 -14.41 10.06
CA PRO A 175 -11.80 -13.81 11.10
C PRO A 175 -12.00 -12.30 10.90
N THR A 176 -13.14 -11.73 11.29
CA THR A 176 -13.42 -10.29 11.09
C THR A 176 -12.47 -9.37 11.87
N ASP A 177 -11.89 -9.86 12.97
CA ASP A 177 -10.86 -9.19 13.74
C ASP A 177 -9.44 -9.36 13.16
N ALA A 178 -9.27 -10.03 12.01
CA ALA A 178 -8.00 -10.13 11.32
C ALA A 178 -7.55 -8.77 10.79
N VAL A 179 -6.30 -8.40 11.11
CA VAL A 179 -5.66 -7.16 10.68
C VAL A 179 -4.23 -7.45 10.23
N SER A 180 -3.88 -6.91 9.07
CA SER A 180 -2.51 -6.86 8.55
C SER A 180 -2.03 -5.44 8.40
N VAL A 181 -0.77 -5.20 8.74
CA VAL A 181 -0.08 -3.93 8.51
C VAL A 181 1.16 -4.22 7.68
N LYS A 182 1.30 -3.52 6.56
CA LYS A 182 2.53 -3.47 5.78
C LYS A 182 3.18 -2.11 5.95
N GLY A 183 4.45 -2.07 6.29
CA GLY A 183 5.24 -0.85 6.36
C GLY A 183 6.43 -0.86 5.41
N ASP A 184 6.66 0.28 4.75
CA ASP A 184 7.89 0.54 4.00
C ASP A 184 8.80 1.47 4.81
N TRP A 185 10.05 1.05 4.95
CA TRP A 185 11.05 1.58 5.86
C TRP A 185 12.27 2.06 5.07
N VAL A 186 12.77 3.25 5.40
CA VAL A 186 13.95 3.85 4.75
C VAL A 186 15.05 4.07 5.79
N PRO A 187 16.31 3.66 5.53
CA PRO A 187 17.42 4.01 6.42
C PRO A 187 17.48 5.52 6.65
N VAL A 188 17.69 5.98 7.89
CA VAL A 188 17.60 7.41 8.23
C VAL A 188 18.59 8.27 7.44
N GLN A 189 19.75 7.73 7.07
CA GLN A 189 20.73 8.39 6.21
C GLN A 189 20.19 8.57 4.78
N THR A 190 19.57 7.53 4.23
CA THR A 190 18.93 7.59 2.91
C THR A 190 17.75 8.54 2.91
N LEU A 191 16.95 8.55 3.98
CA LEU A 191 15.83 9.47 4.13
C LEU A 191 16.30 10.93 4.17
N LEU A 192 17.40 11.23 4.87
CA LEU A 192 17.99 12.58 4.89
C LEU A 192 18.50 13.01 3.51
N GLN A 193 19.05 12.08 2.72
CA GLN A 193 19.43 12.34 1.33
C GLN A 193 18.21 12.58 0.43
N TRP A 194 17.14 11.81 0.63
CA TRP A 194 15.91 11.91 -0.15
C TRP A 194 15.14 13.19 0.15
N ILE A 195 15.11 13.62 1.41
CA ILE A 195 14.41 14.81 1.87
C ILE A 195 15.39 15.70 2.67
N PRO A 196 16.30 16.44 1.99
CA PRO A 196 17.31 17.27 2.65
C PRO A 196 16.74 18.34 3.59
N ALA A 197 15.49 18.75 3.37
CA ALA A 197 14.77 19.68 4.24
C ALA A 197 14.60 19.20 5.69
N LEU A 198 14.79 17.90 5.95
CA LEU A 198 14.83 17.34 7.31
C LEU A 198 16.03 17.86 8.11
N GLY A 199 17.13 18.22 7.44
CA GLY A 199 18.29 18.88 8.03
C GLY A 199 19.20 18.01 8.91
N SER A 200 18.66 17.04 9.66
CA SER A 200 19.45 16.12 10.49
C SER A 200 18.72 14.81 10.82
N ILE A 201 19.48 13.79 11.21
CA ILE A 201 18.93 12.52 11.75
C ILE A 201 18.15 12.77 13.05
N GLU A 202 18.57 13.74 13.86
CA GLU A 202 17.86 14.09 15.09
C GLU A 202 16.45 14.65 14.82
N ASN A 203 16.30 15.41 13.73
CA ASN A 203 14.98 15.84 13.27
C ASN A 203 14.15 14.66 12.73
N ILE A 204 14.78 13.68 12.08
CA ILE A 204 14.08 12.46 11.65
C ILE A 204 13.45 11.75 12.85
N ARG A 205 14.19 11.54 13.94
CA ARG A 205 13.68 10.89 15.17
C ARG A 205 12.53 11.62 15.85
N LYS A 206 12.39 12.94 15.60
CA LYS A 206 11.29 13.76 16.12
C LYS A 206 10.03 13.73 15.25
N LEU A 207 10.19 13.38 13.96
CA LEU A 207 9.13 13.48 12.97
C LEU A 207 8.61 12.11 12.52
N TYR A 208 9.49 11.12 12.45
CA TYR A 208 9.18 9.77 11.98
C TYR A 208 9.19 8.79 13.13
N TYR A 209 8.35 7.76 13.03
CA TYR A 209 8.55 6.57 13.84
C TYR A 209 9.78 5.83 13.32
N THR A 210 10.79 5.63 14.19
CA THR A 210 12.02 4.93 13.86
C THR A 210 12.20 3.66 14.67
N ASN A 211 12.89 2.68 14.08
CA ASN A 211 13.34 1.49 14.78
C ASN A 211 14.65 0.98 14.16
N VAL A 212 15.36 0.11 14.88
CA VAL A 212 16.63 -0.48 14.46
C VAL A 212 16.41 -1.94 14.04
N SER A 213 16.96 -2.29 12.87
CA SER A 213 17.06 -3.67 12.38
C SER A 213 18.51 -3.91 11.97
N ASP A 214 19.14 -4.97 12.45
CA ASP A 214 20.53 -5.34 12.13
C ASP A 214 21.55 -4.19 12.24
N GLY A 215 21.37 -3.34 13.25
CA GLY A 215 22.26 -2.19 13.53
C GLY A 215 22.03 -0.98 12.62
N VAL A 216 21.05 -1.01 11.71
CA VAL A 216 20.65 0.11 10.87
C VAL A 216 19.34 0.70 11.41
N GLU A 217 19.30 2.03 11.58
CA GLU A 217 18.10 2.75 11.97
C GLU A 217 17.27 3.09 10.73
N TYR A 218 16.00 2.73 10.76
CA TYR A 218 15.03 2.98 9.70
C TYR A 218 13.89 3.85 10.22
N ALA A 219 13.35 4.68 9.32
CA ALA A 219 12.11 5.41 9.52
C ALA A 219 11.01 4.80 8.66
N VAL A 220 9.83 4.55 9.23
CA VAL A 220 8.67 4.14 8.43
C VAL A 220 8.13 5.35 7.68
N VAL A 221 8.03 5.24 6.35
CA VAL A 221 7.58 6.35 5.49
C VAL A 221 6.18 6.11 4.95
N SER A 222 5.71 4.86 4.96
CA SER A 222 4.43 4.49 4.37
C SER A 222 3.87 3.23 5.01
N LEU A 223 2.54 3.15 5.11
CA LEU A 223 1.83 2.00 5.65
C LEU A 223 0.62 1.66 4.77
N HIS A 224 0.42 0.36 4.53
CA HIS A 224 -0.88 -0.19 4.17
C HIS A 224 -1.47 -0.91 5.37
N VAL A 225 -2.77 -0.73 5.58
CA VAL A 225 -3.54 -1.39 6.64
C VAL A 225 -4.69 -2.09 5.96
N SER A 226 -4.88 -3.37 6.29
CA SER A 226 -6.03 -4.15 5.83
C SER A 226 -6.71 -4.84 7.00
N SER A 227 -8.04 -4.82 6.98
CA SER A 227 -8.88 -5.51 7.97
C SER A 227 -9.95 -6.32 7.27
N ARG A 228 -10.23 -7.52 7.80
CA ARG A 228 -11.25 -8.42 7.26
C ARG A 228 -12.68 -8.01 7.60
N GLN A 229 -12.88 -6.87 8.26
CA GLN A 229 -14.19 -6.42 8.73
C GLN A 229 -15.27 -6.45 7.63
N ASN A 230 -14.92 -6.11 6.39
CA ASN A 230 -15.80 -6.23 5.23
C ASN A 230 -15.49 -7.47 4.39
N THR A 231 -16.46 -7.93 3.60
CA THR A 231 -16.27 -9.03 2.63
C THR A 231 -15.12 -8.78 1.65
N ASN A 232 -15.02 -7.57 1.10
CA ASN A 232 -13.93 -7.17 0.21
C ASN A 232 -12.73 -6.55 0.96
N TRP A 233 -12.66 -6.75 2.28
CA TRP A 233 -11.71 -6.11 3.21
C TRP A 233 -11.88 -4.59 3.29
N VAL A 234 -11.51 -4.01 4.43
CA VAL A 234 -11.34 -2.57 4.59
C VAL A 234 -9.86 -2.28 4.45
N TRP A 235 -9.49 -1.46 3.47
CA TRP A 235 -8.13 -1.05 3.21
C TRP A 235 -7.95 0.44 3.46
N GLY A 236 -6.78 0.80 3.97
CA GLY A 236 -6.36 2.18 4.06
C GLY A 236 -4.85 2.30 3.89
N THR A 237 -4.42 3.43 3.36
CA THR A 237 -2.99 3.69 3.13
C THR A 237 -2.57 5.01 3.74
N PHE A 238 -1.51 4.96 4.53
CA PHE A 238 -0.91 6.13 5.16
C PHE A 238 0.44 6.44 4.52
N GLU A 239 0.71 7.73 4.40
CA GLU A 239 1.99 8.25 3.96
C GLU A 239 2.48 9.29 4.96
N HIS A 240 3.78 9.31 5.26
CA HIS A 240 4.34 10.41 6.02
C HIS A 240 4.12 11.74 5.28
N GLN A 241 3.84 12.81 6.00
CA GLN A 241 3.41 14.07 5.41
C GLN A 241 4.44 14.70 4.46
N MET A 242 5.72 14.37 4.65
CA MET A 242 6.82 14.85 3.82
C MET A 242 7.14 13.96 2.62
N ASN A 243 6.41 12.84 2.41
CA ASN A 243 6.64 11.98 1.25
C ASN A 243 6.45 12.77 -0.06
N PRO A 244 7.48 12.85 -0.92
CA PRO A 244 7.38 13.53 -2.20
C PRO A 244 6.31 12.90 -3.08
N GLY A 245 5.31 13.68 -3.49
CA GLY A 245 4.26 13.24 -4.42
C GLY A 245 3.08 12.49 -3.77
N ARG A 246 2.93 12.59 -2.45
CA ARG A 246 1.84 11.98 -1.66
C ARG A 246 0.47 12.07 -2.33
N CYS A 247 0.08 13.25 -2.82
CA CYS A 247 -1.24 13.49 -3.42
C CYS A 247 -1.19 13.84 -4.93
N ASP A 248 -0.09 13.58 -5.65
CA ASP A 248 0.09 14.02 -7.06
C ASP A 248 -0.98 13.49 -8.01
N GLN A 249 -1.18 12.17 -8.03
CA GLN A 249 -1.92 11.52 -9.11
C GLN A 249 -3.42 11.42 -8.84
N ILE A 250 -3.80 10.94 -7.65
CA ILE A 250 -5.19 10.66 -7.29
C ILE A 250 -5.73 11.59 -6.20
N GLY A 251 -4.90 12.51 -5.67
CA GLY A 251 -5.26 13.33 -4.53
C GLY A 251 -5.18 12.56 -3.21
N CYS A 252 -5.67 13.18 -2.15
CA CYS A 252 -5.85 12.56 -0.84
C CYS A 252 -7.25 12.88 -0.30
N PHE A 253 -7.92 11.89 0.28
CA PHE A 253 -9.27 11.94 0.83
C PHE A 253 -9.25 11.35 2.24
N ASP A 254 -9.54 12.17 3.23
CA ASP A 254 -9.60 11.75 4.64
C ASP A 254 -10.73 12.51 5.33
N SER A 255 -11.92 11.92 5.30
CA SER A 255 -13.15 12.52 5.82
C SER A 255 -13.21 12.62 7.35
N PHE A 256 -12.29 11.98 8.06
CA PHE A 256 -12.29 11.90 9.52
C PHE A 256 -11.06 12.52 10.17
N GLY A 257 -9.87 12.13 9.73
CA GLY A 257 -8.62 12.43 10.41
C GLY A 257 -8.01 13.77 10.03
N ALA A 258 -8.27 14.29 8.84
CA ALA A 258 -7.69 15.55 8.36
C ALA A 258 -8.70 16.71 8.41
N LYS A 259 -8.26 17.89 8.86
CA LYS A 259 -9.08 19.12 8.80
C LYS A 259 -9.39 19.54 7.36
N ALA A 260 -8.46 19.27 6.44
CA ALA A 260 -8.68 19.41 5.01
C ALA A 260 -9.01 18.02 4.44
N PRO A 261 -10.30 17.63 4.36
CA PRO A 261 -10.68 16.26 4.03
C PRO A 261 -10.43 15.89 2.58
N VAL A 262 -10.17 16.88 1.71
CA VAL A 262 -9.86 16.67 0.30
C VAL A 262 -8.66 17.53 -0.10
N VAL A 263 -7.60 16.87 -0.53
CA VAL A 263 -6.48 17.48 -1.24
C VAL A 263 -6.56 17.02 -2.69
N LYS A 264 -6.87 17.95 -3.60
CA LYS A 264 -7.02 17.62 -5.02
C LYS A 264 -5.69 17.16 -5.62
N PRO A 265 -5.71 16.26 -6.62
CA PRO A 265 -4.52 15.92 -7.38
C PRO A 265 -3.84 17.16 -7.96
N ASN A 266 -2.52 17.23 -7.89
CA ASN A 266 -1.73 18.24 -8.58
C ASN A 266 -0.59 17.58 -9.37
N GLN A 267 -0.78 17.48 -10.68
CA GLN A 267 0.18 16.89 -11.60
C GLN A 267 1.04 17.95 -12.31
N GLN A 268 0.92 19.23 -11.96
CA GLN A 268 1.71 20.30 -12.57
C GLN A 268 3.19 20.19 -12.22
N THR A 269 3.50 19.65 -11.05
CA THR A 269 4.87 19.37 -10.61
C THR A 269 4.91 18.00 -9.95
N ILE A 270 5.71 17.10 -10.51
CA ILE A 270 5.89 15.76 -9.97
C ILE A 270 6.66 15.87 -8.65
N ASN A 271 6.31 15.03 -7.68
CA ASN A 271 6.91 14.99 -6.35
C ASN A 271 6.65 16.26 -5.53
N THR A 272 5.48 16.87 -5.73
CA THR A 272 5.05 18.05 -4.97
C THR A 272 4.87 17.70 -3.48
N GLN A 273 5.14 18.69 -2.63
CA GLN A 273 4.83 18.65 -1.20
C GLN A 273 3.43 19.22 -0.96
N TYR A 274 2.64 18.54 -0.13
CA TYR A 274 1.24 18.89 0.15
C TYR A 274 1.04 19.47 1.55
N GLY A 275 2.13 19.84 2.21
CA GLY A 275 2.13 20.33 3.58
C GLY A 275 1.65 19.29 4.59
N GLN A 276 1.40 19.79 5.80
CA GLN A 276 0.93 18.97 6.91
C GLN A 276 -0.53 18.56 6.69
N CYS A 277 -0.86 17.33 7.05
CA CYS A 277 -2.24 16.88 7.17
C CYS A 277 -2.72 17.15 8.61
N GLU A 278 -3.04 18.41 8.88
CA GLU A 278 -3.48 18.85 10.21
C GLU A 278 -4.65 17.99 10.70
N LYS A 279 -4.52 17.43 11.91
CA LYS A 279 -5.48 16.47 12.45
C LYS A 279 -6.74 17.12 12.97
N THR A 280 -7.87 16.43 12.82
CA THR A 280 -9.13 16.86 13.45
C THR A 280 -9.02 16.71 14.97
N GLY A 281 -9.79 17.52 15.71
CA GLY A 281 -9.82 17.42 17.17
C GLY A 281 -10.38 16.08 17.67
N ALA A 282 -11.16 15.36 16.85
CA ALA A 282 -11.62 14.01 17.17
C ALA A 282 -10.45 13.01 17.13
N LEU A 283 -9.66 13.03 16.05
CA LEU A 283 -8.51 12.15 15.92
C LEU A 283 -7.41 12.46 16.93
N SER A 284 -7.08 13.74 17.17
CA SER A 284 -6.08 14.08 18.19
C SER A 284 -6.47 13.54 19.57
N LYS A 285 -7.75 13.59 19.95
CA LYS A 285 -8.23 12.96 21.20
C LYS A 285 -8.06 11.45 21.23
N LEU A 286 -8.26 10.76 20.08
CA LEU A 286 -8.03 9.32 19.99
C LEU A 286 -6.54 8.98 20.15
N MET A 287 -5.67 9.73 19.48
CA MET A 287 -4.21 9.58 19.56
C MET A 287 -3.71 9.85 20.99
N ASP A 288 -4.16 10.94 21.61
CA ASP A 288 -3.83 11.30 23.00
C ASP A 288 -4.28 10.21 23.97
N LYS A 289 -5.53 9.74 23.85
CA LYS A 289 -6.11 8.72 24.72
C LYS A 289 -5.34 7.40 24.66
N ALA A 290 -4.84 7.03 23.49
CA ALA A 290 -4.04 5.82 23.31
C ALA A 290 -2.54 6.02 23.59
N GLY A 291 -2.13 7.23 23.99
CA GLY A 291 -0.75 7.54 24.34
C GLY A 291 0.22 7.42 23.17
N LEU A 292 -0.23 7.78 21.96
CA LEU A 292 0.62 7.72 20.78
C LEU A 292 1.78 8.70 20.91
N SER A 293 2.96 8.28 20.42
CA SER A 293 4.09 9.20 20.24
C SER A 293 3.70 10.33 19.26
N PRO A 294 4.12 11.59 19.50
CA PRO A 294 3.83 12.71 18.60
C PRO A 294 4.28 12.52 17.15
N VAL A 295 5.19 11.59 16.88
CA VAL A 295 5.62 11.27 15.51
C VAL A 295 4.44 10.80 14.64
N TRP A 296 3.43 10.16 15.23
CA TRP A 296 2.26 9.64 14.51
C TRP A 296 1.35 10.74 13.96
N GLU A 297 1.42 11.96 14.51
CA GLU A 297 0.75 13.16 13.98
C GLU A 297 1.26 13.53 12.57
N ASN A 298 2.46 13.07 12.18
CA ASN A 298 3.05 13.36 10.88
C ASN A 298 2.64 12.36 9.78
N TYR A 299 1.82 11.36 10.07
CA TYR A 299 1.30 10.43 9.08
C TYR A 299 -0.08 10.88 8.60
N CYS A 300 -0.34 10.74 7.31
CA CYS A 300 -1.57 11.18 6.66
C CYS A 300 -2.26 9.97 6.05
N LEU A 301 -3.54 9.77 6.36
CA LEU A 301 -4.36 8.88 5.55
C LEU A 301 -4.48 9.49 4.16
N LYS A 302 -4.13 8.69 3.15
CA LYS A 302 -4.31 9.10 1.76
C LYS A 302 -5.73 8.85 1.29
N SER A 303 -6.27 7.67 1.60
CA SER A 303 -7.68 7.32 1.51
C SER A 303 -7.87 5.91 2.06
N SER A 304 -9.13 5.52 2.24
CA SER A 304 -9.57 4.14 2.40
C SER A 304 -10.30 3.61 1.15
N GLN A 305 -10.44 2.27 1.07
CA GLN A 305 -11.15 1.54 0.03
C GLN A 305 -11.83 0.33 0.66
N VAL A 306 -13.09 0.06 0.30
CA VAL A 306 -13.86 -1.10 0.80
C VAL A 306 -14.48 -1.94 -0.31
N ASP A 307 -14.30 -1.53 -1.57
CA ASP A 307 -14.90 -2.19 -2.71
C ASP A 307 -14.05 -1.99 -3.98
N TYR A 308 -14.37 -2.75 -5.04
CA TYR A 308 -13.64 -2.73 -6.30
C TYR A 308 -13.97 -1.53 -7.18
N SER A 309 -15.24 -1.12 -7.20
CA SER A 309 -15.77 -0.16 -8.17
C SER A 309 -16.83 0.76 -7.56
N ALA A 310 -16.97 1.95 -8.13
CA ALA A 310 -18.06 2.86 -7.84
C ALA A 310 -19.41 2.31 -8.32
N ALA A 311 -20.50 2.96 -7.90
CA ALA A 311 -21.87 2.55 -8.23
C ALA A 311 -22.17 2.47 -9.74
N ASP A 312 -21.42 3.21 -10.57
CA ASP A 312 -21.53 3.19 -12.02
C ASP A 312 -20.62 2.13 -12.69
N GLY A 313 -19.93 1.31 -11.89
CA GLY A 313 -18.99 0.29 -12.35
C GLY A 313 -17.57 0.80 -12.59
N THR A 314 -17.30 2.11 -12.43
CA THR A 314 -15.96 2.67 -12.62
C THR A 314 -15.01 2.15 -11.54
N PRO A 315 -13.85 1.57 -11.89
CA PRO A 315 -12.89 1.05 -10.91
C PRO A 315 -12.43 2.07 -9.88
N TYR A 316 -12.31 1.64 -8.62
CA TYR A 316 -11.63 2.39 -7.57
C TYR A 316 -10.12 2.16 -7.60
N VAL A 317 -9.36 3.26 -7.44
CA VAL A 317 -7.90 3.23 -7.30
C VAL A 317 -7.46 3.82 -5.96
N LEU A 318 -6.48 3.15 -5.33
CA LEU A 318 -5.86 3.52 -4.07
C LEU A 318 -4.37 3.15 -4.12
N GLY A 319 -3.57 3.95 -4.82
CA GLY A 319 -2.12 3.79 -4.85
C GLY A 319 -1.41 4.67 -3.84
N ASN A 320 -0.25 4.22 -3.37
CA ASN A 320 0.68 4.92 -2.49
C ASN A 320 1.91 5.40 -3.27
N SER A 321 2.41 6.60 -2.93
CA SER A 321 3.54 7.20 -3.64
C SER A 321 4.88 6.51 -3.39
N VAL A 322 4.96 5.68 -2.34
CA VAL A 322 6.13 4.86 -2.00
C VAL A 322 5.89 3.40 -2.39
N ILE A 323 4.85 2.78 -1.82
CA ILE A 323 4.65 1.33 -1.90
C ILE A 323 4.42 0.88 -3.36
N GLU A 324 3.45 1.46 -4.05
CA GLU A 324 3.19 1.09 -5.44
C GLU A 324 4.17 1.79 -6.37
N ARG A 325 4.38 3.10 -6.23
CA ARG A 325 5.12 3.88 -7.23
C ARG A 325 6.63 3.68 -7.19
N ILE A 326 7.26 3.86 -6.04
CA ILE A 326 8.73 3.77 -5.92
C ILE A 326 9.15 2.31 -5.81
N VAL A 327 8.57 1.56 -4.88
CA VAL A 327 8.98 0.19 -4.57
C VAL A 327 8.48 -0.79 -5.64
N GLY A 328 7.17 -0.78 -5.93
CA GLY A 328 6.53 -1.70 -6.86
C GLY A 328 6.62 -1.36 -8.35
N ASN A 329 7.17 -0.19 -8.71
CA ASN A 329 7.20 0.30 -10.09
C ASN A 329 5.80 0.39 -10.75
N GLY A 330 4.77 0.66 -9.94
CA GLY A 330 3.39 0.79 -10.37
C GLY A 330 2.95 2.24 -10.62
N THR A 331 1.84 2.39 -11.33
CA THR A 331 1.19 3.69 -11.52
C THR A 331 0.17 3.92 -10.40
N VAL A 332 0.33 4.97 -9.60
CA VAL A 332 -0.59 5.28 -8.47
C VAL A 332 -2.04 5.39 -8.95
N ALA A 333 -2.27 6.05 -10.09
CA ALA A 333 -3.59 6.22 -10.69
C ALA A 333 -4.22 4.95 -11.31
N ALA A 334 -3.48 3.84 -11.37
CA ALA A 334 -3.99 2.56 -11.84
C ALA A 334 -4.01 1.49 -10.74
N SER A 335 -3.39 1.77 -9.59
CA SER A 335 -3.21 0.79 -8.53
C SER A 335 -4.42 0.71 -7.61
N SER A 336 -4.81 -0.50 -7.23
CA SER A 336 -5.90 -0.76 -6.29
C SER A 336 -5.43 -1.82 -5.30
N CYS A 337 -5.53 -1.55 -4.01
CA CYS A 337 -5.12 -2.52 -3.00
C CYS A 337 -6.02 -3.77 -3.07
N ILE A 338 -7.33 -3.57 -3.00
CA ILE A 338 -8.34 -4.64 -3.07
C ILE A 338 -8.31 -5.31 -4.46
N GLY A 339 -8.23 -4.53 -5.55
CA GLY A 339 -8.16 -5.05 -6.91
C GLY A 339 -6.90 -5.87 -7.21
N CYS A 340 -5.76 -5.55 -6.58
CA CYS A 340 -4.53 -6.35 -6.69
C CYS A 340 -4.58 -7.59 -5.80
N HIS A 341 -5.03 -7.44 -4.55
CA HIS A 341 -4.96 -8.51 -3.56
C HIS A 341 -6.00 -9.62 -3.76
N VAL A 342 -7.12 -9.38 -4.44
CA VAL A 342 -8.11 -10.43 -4.77
C VAL A 342 -7.51 -11.61 -5.54
N TYR A 343 -6.40 -11.39 -6.24
CA TYR A 343 -5.71 -12.45 -6.99
C TYR A 343 -4.80 -13.34 -6.14
N ALA A 344 -4.58 -13.01 -4.86
CA ALA A 344 -3.88 -13.87 -3.93
C ALA A 344 -4.60 -15.22 -3.84
N SER A 345 -3.97 -16.27 -4.36
CA SER A 345 -4.59 -17.58 -4.55
C SER A 345 -3.56 -18.69 -4.61
N PHE A 346 -4.02 -19.93 -4.51
CA PHE A 346 -3.19 -21.14 -4.62
C PHE A 346 -3.93 -22.26 -5.35
N GLY A 347 -3.18 -23.10 -6.07
CA GLY A 347 -3.68 -24.22 -6.86
C GLY A 347 -3.45 -25.57 -6.20
N LYS A 348 -3.65 -26.63 -6.97
CA LYS A 348 -3.54 -28.04 -6.52
C LYS A 348 -2.19 -28.41 -5.91
N ASP A 349 -1.11 -27.77 -6.34
CA ASP A 349 0.26 -27.99 -5.84
C ASP A 349 0.63 -27.05 -4.68
N GLY A 350 -0.36 -26.31 -4.14
CA GLY A 350 -0.17 -25.38 -3.03
C GLY A 350 0.53 -24.09 -3.43
N LYS A 351 0.73 -23.84 -4.73
CA LYS A 351 1.39 -22.64 -5.26
C LYS A 351 0.38 -21.71 -5.94
N THR A 352 0.69 -20.42 -5.96
CA THR A 352 -0.06 -19.47 -6.79
C THR A 352 0.11 -19.79 -8.27
N LEU A 353 -1.01 -19.74 -9.01
CA LEU A 353 -0.99 -20.04 -10.44
C LEU A 353 -0.26 -18.91 -11.21
N PRO A 354 0.44 -19.25 -12.31
CA PRO A 354 1.10 -18.26 -13.16
C PRO A 354 0.18 -17.15 -13.66
N ALA A 355 -1.08 -17.47 -13.94
CA ALA A 355 -2.07 -16.48 -14.38
C ALA A 355 -2.32 -15.40 -13.32
N ALA A 356 -2.46 -15.78 -12.04
CA ALA A 356 -2.65 -14.85 -10.95
C ALA A 356 -1.39 -14.01 -10.67
N THR A 357 -0.20 -14.63 -10.69
CA THR A 357 1.06 -13.87 -10.55
C THR A 357 1.30 -12.90 -11.70
N ALA A 358 0.87 -13.25 -12.92
CA ALA A 358 1.00 -12.38 -14.09
C ALA A 358 0.16 -11.11 -13.98
N MET A 359 -0.83 -11.05 -13.08
CA MET A 359 -1.58 -9.81 -12.84
C MET A 359 -0.79 -8.79 -12.04
N LEU A 360 0.13 -9.20 -11.17
CA LEU A 360 0.82 -8.33 -10.22
C LEU A 360 1.53 -7.12 -10.88
N PRO A 361 2.30 -7.28 -11.98
CA PRO A 361 2.96 -6.15 -12.62
C PRO A 361 2.00 -5.11 -13.21
N TYR A 362 0.74 -5.47 -13.47
CA TYR A 362 -0.25 -4.57 -14.05
C TYR A 362 -1.02 -3.76 -13.01
N ASN A 363 -0.83 -4.01 -11.71
CA ASN A 363 -1.53 -3.34 -10.61
C ASN A 363 -3.06 -3.28 -10.86
N PRO A 364 -3.75 -4.43 -10.99
CA PRO A 364 -5.12 -4.44 -11.48
C PRO A 364 -6.06 -3.68 -10.54
N SER A 365 -7.07 -3.06 -11.15
CA SER A 365 -8.14 -2.33 -10.49
C SER A 365 -9.50 -2.80 -11.01
N GLY A 366 -10.54 -2.59 -10.20
CA GLY A 366 -11.89 -3.08 -10.49
C GLY A 366 -12.07 -4.55 -10.13
N GLU A 367 -13.19 -5.10 -10.60
CA GLU A 367 -13.60 -6.47 -10.31
C GLU A 367 -12.57 -7.50 -10.81
N PRO A 368 -12.39 -8.63 -10.08
CA PRO A 368 -11.46 -9.67 -10.51
C PRO A 368 -11.91 -10.30 -11.83
N ILE A 369 -10.96 -10.59 -12.71
CA ILE A 369 -11.19 -11.37 -13.94
C ILE A 369 -11.31 -12.84 -13.55
N PRO A 370 -12.51 -13.47 -13.63
CA PRO A 370 -12.70 -14.82 -13.06
C PRO A 370 -11.81 -15.89 -13.69
N ALA A 371 -11.51 -15.76 -14.98
CA ALA A 371 -10.65 -16.69 -15.71
C ALA A 371 -9.21 -16.75 -15.16
N VAL A 372 -8.72 -15.68 -14.53
CA VAL A 372 -7.38 -15.65 -13.91
C VAL A 372 -7.32 -16.53 -12.65
N LEU A 373 -8.46 -16.68 -11.97
CA LEU A 373 -8.63 -17.46 -10.75
C LEU A 373 -9.21 -18.86 -11.01
N GLN A 374 -9.33 -19.26 -12.28
CA GLN A 374 -9.76 -20.60 -12.62
C GLN A 374 -8.77 -21.64 -12.06
N ASP A 375 -9.31 -22.74 -11.53
CA ASP A 375 -8.53 -23.83 -10.93
C ASP A 375 -7.65 -23.41 -9.73
N SER A 376 -8.04 -22.34 -9.04
CA SER A 376 -7.40 -21.86 -7.81
C SER A 376 -8.41 -21.64 -6.69
N LEU A 377 -7.92 -21.62 -5.45
CA LEU A 377 -8.65 -21.11 -4.30
C LEU A 377 -8.06 -19.77 -3.88
N LYS A 378 -8.93 -18.80 -3.60
CA LYS A 378 -8.51 -17.50 -3.06
C LYS A 378 -7.90 -17.68 -1.66
N PHE A 379 -6.86 -16.92 -1.37
CA PHE A 379 -6.21 -16.83 -0.07
C PHE A 379 -6.63 -15.55 0.68
N ASP A 380 -7.89 -15.17 0.52
CA ASP A 380 -8.56 -14.04 1.17
C ASP A 380 -7.68 -12.76 1.24
N PHE A 381 -7.27 -12.26 0.07
CA PHE A 381 -6.48 -11.03 -0.09
C PHE A 381 -5.04 -11.04 0.46
N MET A 382 -4.48 -12.20 0.83
CA MET A 382 -3.16 -12.25 1.45
C MET A 382 -2.05 -12.76 0.54
N TRP A 383 -1.24 -11.85 -0.03
CA TRP A 383 -0.10 -12.21 -0.89
C TRP A 383 1.06 -12.93 -0.20
N GLY A 384 1.04 -13.02 1.14
CA GLY A 384 1.98 -13.87 1.88
C GLY A 384 1.93 -15.35 1.47
N VAL A 385 0.86 -15.81 0.81
CA VAL A 385 0.76 -17.14 0.19
C VAL A 385 1.94 -17.46 -0.74
N LEU A 386 2.54 -16.45 -1.37
CA LEU A 386 3.72 -16.61 -2.24
C LEU A 386 4.98 -17.00 -1.48
N LEU A 387 5.00 -16.77 -0.17
CA LEU A 387 6.12 -17.08 0.73
C LEU A 387 5.96 -18.46 1.38
N ALA A 388 4.83 -19.15 1.17
CA ALA A 388 4.59 -20.47 1.73
C ALA A 388 5.69 -21.44 1.28
N PRO A 389 6.50 -21.99 2.19
CA PRO A 389 7.62 -22.83 1.83
C PRO A 389 7.14 -24.20 1.32
N PRO A 390 7.98 -24.90 0.54
CA PRO A 390 7.73 -26.30 0.23
C PRO A 390 7.71 -27.16 1.52
N PRO A 391 7.11 -28.36 1.48
CA PRO A 391 7.11 -29.27 2.61
C PRO A 391 8.54 -29.56 3.07
N SER A 392 8.76 -29.70 4.38
CA SER A 392 10.07 -30.12 4.90
C SER A 392 10.46 -31.48 4.31
N ALA A 393 11.77 -31.69 4.09
CA ALA A 393 12.29 -32.92 3.49
C ALA A 393 11.94 -34.19 4.30
N GLU A 394 11.58 -34.03 5.58
CA GLU A 394 11.19 -35.12 6.49
C GLU A 394 9.76 -35.64 6.24
N ALA A 395 8.91 -34.89 5.53
CA ALA A 395 7.55 -35.32 5.18
C ALA A 395 7.48 -36.22 3.92
N LYS A 396 8.64 -36.64 3.37
CA LYS A 396 8.75 -37.57 2.23
C LYS A 396 8.99 -39.03 2.62
N LYS A 397 8.88 -39.36 3.91
CA LYS A 397 8.82 -40.74 4.41
C LYS A 397 7.42 -41.03 4.92
#